data_AF-A0A397EFQ0-F1
#
_entry.id   AF-A0A397EFQ0-F1
#
_cell.length_a   1.000
_cell.length_b   1.000
_cell.length_c   1.000
_cell.angle_alpha   90.00
_cell.angle_beta   90.00
_cell.angle_gamma   90.00
#
_symmetry.space_group_name_H-M   'P 1'
#
loop_
_entity.id
_entity.type
_entity.pdbx_description
1 polymer ?
#
loop_
_entity_poly.entity_id
_entity_poly.type
_entity_poly.pdbx_seq_one_letter_code
_entity_poly.pdbx_strand_id
1 'polypeptide(L)'
;MIVVASKDDVIGTLRPASISFPVDWANVVPAKATKFKLYQWSKAGGQQVLGKLCLVLLVIDVISNNWAIIDYVGDAKHLLTPMLDLNTPEAMLDQYAFPSNESPALMSKVGRFMVNTSFAHIQARGSHTFMLGTTVHPIHDSVNDICGQLVQTYPIKDPNATTVQLGNVLDSVTFIRGNALTHWFSDTNSARQATKGMNETQLRAMGYTPGRHSTDLRLTTPLVLPPPGQVTTGSVFMYRYFLKAFCSGCVPITELGLDTCVIEYTYNENAKSLEITTSKAIMGGSHELGIIIQRRGGPIAALYVRFSTLLLLFGVYAASQKTVQWMDFTQQTLPQRLLRLIAPPLYRQPCTAIGLSDICFNSDIFV
;
A
#
# COMPACT_ATOMS: atom_id res chain seq x y z
N MET A 1 -46.82 -13.05 -25.94
CA MET A 1 -48.23 -12.84 -26.31
C MET A 1 -48.85 -12.03 -25.19
N ILE A 2 -49.04 -10.72 -25.38
CA ILE A 2 -49.61 -9.81 -24.38
C ILE A 2 -51.12 -9.76 -24.66
N VAL A 3 -51.94 -10.03 -23.64
CA VAL A 3 -53.39 -9.87 -23.69
C VAL A 3 -53.75 -8.66 -22.82
N VAL A 4 -54.38 -7.66 -23.45
CA VAL A 4 -54.96 -6.47 -22.83
C VAL A 4 -56.46 -6.72 -22.63
N ALA A 5 -57.03 -6.23 -21.53
CA ALA A 5 -58.49 -6.13 -21.38
C ALA A 5 -58.89 -4.76 -20.82
N SER A 6 -59.74 -4.06 -21.58
CA SER A 6 -60.49 -2.85 -21.21
C SER A 6 -61.86 -3.24 -20.64
N LYS A 7 -62.46 -2.42 -19.77
CA LYS A 7 -63.77 -2.66 -19.18
C LYS A 7 -64.66 -1.41 -19.21
N ASP A 8 -64.94 -0.94 -20.42
CA ASP A 8 -66.21 -0.29 -20.74
C ASP A 8 -67.20 -1.40 -21.10
N ASP A 9 -67.77 -2.05 -20.08
CA ASP A 9 -68.92 -2.96 -20.22
C ASP A 9 -69.49 -3.21 -18.82
N VAL A 10 -70.47 -2.40 -18.42
CA VAL A 10 -71.74 -2.79 -17.75
C VAL A 10 -72.61 -1.51 -17.65
N ILE A 11 -73.61 -1.41 -18.52
CA ILE A 11 -74.72 -0.44 -18.47
C ILE A 11 -75.84 -1.00 -17.59
N GLY A 12 -76.57 -0.16 -16.83
CA GLY A 12 -77.97 -0.48 -16.45
C GLY A 12 -78.46 -0.09 -15.04
N THR A 13 -78.86 1.17 -14.90
CA THR A 13 -79.83 1.81 -13.96
C THR A 13 -80.68 0.99 -12.96
N LEU A 14 -80.73 1.44 -11.69
CA LEU A 14 -81.92 1.98 -10.97
C LEU A 14 -81.59 2.34 -9.49
N ARG A 15 -81.97 3.54 -9.03
CA ARG A 15 -81.94 3.97 -7.61
C ARG A 15 -83.27 3.62 -6.92
N PRO A 16 -83.26 3.37 -5.59
CA PRO A 16 -83.96 4.32 -4.72
C PRO A 16 -83.26 4.63 -3.38
N ALA A 17 -83.55 5.84 -2.90
CA ALA A 17 -83.62 6.38 -1.53
C ALA A 17 -82.48 6.17 -0.50
N SER A 18 -81.99 7.32 -0.05
CA SER A 18 -81.08 7.68 1.04
C SER A 18 -81.25 6.98 2.40
N ILE A 19 -80.13 6.56 2.98
CA ILE A 19 -79.82 6.80 4.41
C ILE A 19 -78.37 7.29 4.49
N SER A 20 -78.20 8.51 4.98
CA SER A 20 -76.94 9.19 5.20
C SER A 20 -76.32 8.81 6.55
N PHE A 21 -75.09 8.34 6.55
CA PHE A 21 -74.18 8.45 7.69
C PHE A 21 -72.94 9.23 7.23
N PRO A 22 -72.57 10.35 7.87
CA PRO A 22 -71.35 11.05 7.53
C PRO A 22 -70.19 10.33 8.22
N VAL A 23 -69.58 9.36 7.55
CA VAL A 23 -68.22 8.95 7.90
C VAL A 23 -67.32 9.55 6.83
N ASP A 24 -66.71 10.67 7.20
CA ASP A 24 -65.73 11.39 6.39
C ASP A 24 -64.43 10.56 6.33
N TRP A 25 -64.37 9.63 5.36
CA TRP A 25 -63.20 8.79 5.10
C TRP A 25 -61.97 9.57 4.60
N ALA A 26 -62.07 10.90 4.44
CA ALA A 26 -60.94 11.76 4.09
C ALA A 26 -59.89 11.86 5.22
N ASN A 27 -60.25 11.53 6.48
CA ASN A 27 -59.41 11.82 7.63
C ASN A 27 -58.71 10.59 8.28
N VAL A 28 -58.78 9.39 7.69
CA VAL A 28 -58.19 8.16 8.28
C VAL A 28 -57.12 7.49 7.41
N VAL A 29 -56.72 8.09 6.29
CA VAL A 29 -55.52 7.63 5.56
C VAL A 29 -54.41 8.67 5.76
N PRO A 30 -53.41 8.45 6.66
CA PRO A 30 -52.20 9.26 6.62
C PRO A 30 -51.61 9.10 5.22
N ALA A 31 -51.67 10.19 4.45
CA ALA A 31 -51.48 10.17 3.01
C ALA A 31 -50.17 9.46 2.68
N LYS A 32 -50.24 8.41 1.85
CA LYS A 32 -49.06 7.73 1.29
C LYS A 32 -48.04 8.74 0.72
N ALA A 33 -48.54 9.90 0.25
CA ALA A 33 -47.77 11.05 -0.18
C ALA A 33 -46.84 11.67 0.89
N THR A 34 -47.25 11.74 2.16
CA THR A 34 -46.43 12.35 3.23
C THR A 34 -45.29 11.43 3.64
N LYS A 35 -45.54 10.12 3.76
CA LYS A 35 -44.49 9.11 3.99
C LYS A 35 -43.53 9.00 2.80
N PHE A 36 -44.05 9.10 1.57
CA PHE A 36 -43.25 9.12 0.35
C PHE A 36 -42.38 10.37 0.23
N LYS A 37 -42.91 11.56 0.58
CA LYS A 37 -42.12 12.79 0.64
C LYS A 37 -41.04 12.71 1.72
N LEU A 38 -41.35 12.22 2.92
CA LEU A 38 -40.35 12.07 3.99
C LEU A 38 -39.22 11.10 3.58
N TYR A 39 -39.57 10.00 2.92
CA TYR A 39 -38.62 9.03 2.36
C TYR A 39 -37.76 9.65 1.24
N GLN A 40 -38.34 10.41 0.33
CA GLN A 40 -37.58 11.11 -0.72
C GLN A 40 -36.65 12.18 -0.15
N TRP A 41 -37.09 12.94 0.86
CA TRP A 41 -36.25 13.92 1.56
C TRP A 41 -35.15 13.28 2.37
N SER A 42 -35.42 12.17 3.07
CA SER A 42 -34.42 11.38 3.78
C SER A 42 -33.40 10.77 2.81
N LYS A 43 -33.85 10.24 1.68
CA LYS A 43 -32.99 9.69 0.62
C LYS A 43 -32.12 10.77 -0.01
N ALA A 44 -32.70 11.92 -0.39
CA ALA A 44 -31.97 13.03 -0.99
C ALA A 44 -30.99 13.67 0.01
N GLY A 45 -31.39 13.84 1.28
CA GLY A 45 -30.52 14.33 2.35
C GLY A 45 -29.38 13.36 2.64
N GLY A 46 -29.66 12.06 2.72
CA GLY A 46 -28.66 11.00 2.89
C GLY A 46 -27.65 10.97 1.74
N GLN A 47 -28.11 11.09 0.49
CA GLN A 47 -27.24 11.15 -0.69
C GLN A 47 -26.34 12.39 -0.70
N GLN A 48 -26.83 13.56 -0.25
CA GLN A 48 -26.00 14.76 -0.16
C GLN A 48 -24.94 14.67 0.94
N VAL A 49 -25.30 14.10 2.10
CA VAL A 49 -24.34 13.87 3.20
C VAL A 49 -23.27 12.87 2.76
N LEU A 50 -23.68 11.75 2.16
CA LEU A 50 -22.76 10.74 1.65
C LEU A 50 -21.85 11.30 0.56
N GLY A 51 -22.39 12.07 -0.40
CA GLY A 51 -21.59 12.71 -1.45
C GLY A 51 -20.55 13.69 -0.91
N LYS A 52 -20.88 14.47 0.13
CA LYS A 52 -19.90 15.33 0.82
C LYS A 52 -18.83 14.52 1.55
N LEU A 53 -19.21 13.43 2.21
CA LEU A 53 -18.27 12.52 2.86
C LEU A 53 -17.30 11.88 1.84
N CYS A 54 -17.81 11.39 0.72
CA CYS A 54 -17.00 10.85 -0.38
C CYS A 54 -16.00 11.89 -0.91
N LEU A 55 -16.43 13.15 -1.07
CA LEU A 55 -15.54 14.23 -1.51
C LEU A 55 -14.41 14.49 -0.49
N VAL A 56 -14.74 14.53 0.80
CA VAL A 56 -13.74 14.70 1.87
C VAL A 56 -12.74 13.54 1.88
N LEU A 57 -13.24 12.29 1.82
CA LEU A 57 -12.39 11.11 1.76
C LEU A 57 -11.51 11.09 0.51
N LEU A 58 -12.02 11.56 -0.63
CA LEU A 58 -11.25 11.68 -1.87
C LEU A 58 -10.12 12.71 -1.75
N VAL A 59 -10.40 13.86 -1.11
CA VAL A 59 -9.35 14.87 -0.86
C VAL A 59 -8.28 14.31 0.08
N ILE A 60 -8.68 13.61 1.13
CA ILE A 60 -7.77 12.92 2.04
C ILE A 60 -6.94 11.88 1.27
N ASP A 61 -7.55 11.04 0.45
CA ASP A 61 -6.85 10.05 -0.38
C ASP A 61 -5.80 10.71 -1.29
N VAL A 62 -6.16 11.78 -2.01
CA VAL A 62 -5.24 12.47 -2.93
C VAL A 62 -4.04 13.07 -2.20
N ILE A 63 -4.23 13.60 -0.99
CA ILE A 63 -3.16 14.22 -0.21
C ILE A 63 -2.33 13.16 0.52
N SER A 64 -2.99 12.27 1.27
CA SER A 64 -2.34 11.26 2.11
C SER A 64 -1.67 10.16 1.29
N ASN A 65 -2.18 9.81 0.11
CA ASN A 65 -1.52 8.86 -0.80
C ASN A 65 -0.58 9.54 -1.80
N ASN A 66 -0.17 10.79 -1.55
CA ASN A 66 0.82 11.47 -2.36
C ASN A 66 2.24 11.20 -1.85
N TRP A 67 2.93 10.29 -2.52
CA TRP A 67 4.31 9.91 -2.19
C TRP A 67 5.31 11.07 -2.22
N ALA A 68 5.06 12.11 -3.02
CA ALA A 68 5.94 13.29 -3.03
C ALA A 68 5.80 14.12 -1.75
N ILE A 69 4.58 14.21 -1.20
CA ILE A 69 4.35 14.90 0.09
C ILE A 69 4.96 14.07 1.22
N ILE A 70 4.73 12.76 1.24
CA ILE A 70 5.28 11.86 2.27
C ILE A 70 6.82 11.92 2.28
N ASP A 71 7.46 11.82 1.10
CA ASP A 71 8.92 11.92 0.94
C ASP A 71 9.47 13.29 1.39
N TYR A 72 8.70 14.36 1.15
CA TYR A 72 9.05 15.71 1.61
C TYR A 72 9.02 15.83 3.14
N VAL A 73 7.92 15.39 3.78
CA VAL A 73 7.78 15.36 5.25
C VAL A 73 8.94 14.60 5.89
N GLY A 74 9.33 13.47 5.29
CA GLY A 74 10.61 12.83 5.56
C GLY A 74 10.60 11.87 6.75
N ASP A 75 9.45 11.32 7.11
CA ASP A 75 9.30 10.39 8.25
C ASP A 75 10.17 9.13 8.14
N ALA A 76 10.63 8.73 6.95
CA ALA A 76 11.56 7.60 6.79
C ALA A 76 13.05 7.98 6.88
N LYS A 77 13.40 9.27 6.93
CA LYS A 77 14.80 9.70 6.78
C LYS A 77 15.66 9.36 8.00
N HIS A 78 15.09 9.23 9.19
CA HIS A 78 15.83 8.81 10.38
C HIS A 78 16.28 7.34 10.30
N LEU A 79 15.56 6.50 9.55
CA LEU A 79 15.94 5.10 9.30
C LEU A 79 17.22 4.96 8.48
N LEU A 80 17.70 6.05 7.85
CA LEU A 80 18.91 6.06 7.03
C LEU A 80 20.18 6.36 7.83
N THR A 81 20.04 6.70 9.11
CA THR A 81 21.11 7.27 9.95
C THR A 81 22.46 6.53 9.83
N PRO A 82 22.52 5.19 9.96
CA PRO A 82 23.78 4.44 9.85
C PRO A 82 24.50 4.50 8.50
N MET A 83 23.80 4.91 7.43
CA MET A 83 24.34 4.95 6.07
C MET A 83 24.70 6.36 5.61
N LEU A 84 24.43 7.40 6.41
CA LEU A 84 24.63 8.78 6.01
C LEU A 84 26.10 9.20 5.96
N ASP A 85 26.96 8.59 6.77
CA ASP A 85 28.41 8.83 6.86
C ASP A 85 29.24 7.83 6.03
N LEU A 86 28.56 6.95 5.28
CA LEU A 86 29.16 5.93 4.44
C LEU A 86 29.10 6.32 2.96
N ASN A 87 30.28 6.47 2.36
CA ASN A 87 30.40 6.85 0.94
C ASN A 87 30.38 5.65 -0.03
N THR A 88 30.81 4.47 0.44
CA THR A 88 30.82 3.23 -0.35
C THR A 88 30.51 2.02 0.52
N PRO A 89 30.06 0.89 -0.07
CA PRO A 89 29.86 -0.34 0.69
C PRO A 89 31.14 -0.87 1.34
N GLU A 90 32.31 -0.64 0.74
CA GLU A 90 33.60 -1.04 1.29
C GLU A 90 33.97 -0.24 2.53
N ALA A 91 33.61 1.06 2.57
CA ALA A 91 33.82 1.90 3.75
C ALA A 91 33.05 1.39 4.99
N MET A 92 31.99 0.60 4.80
CA MET A 92 31.30 -0.07 5.91
C MET A 92 32.23 -0.98 6.69
N LEU A 93 33.15 -1.65 6.00
CA LEU A 93 34.08 -2.56 6.65
C LEU A 93 35.01 -1.83 7.60
N ASP A 94 35.26 -0.53 7.40
CA ASP A 94 36.14 0.27 8.25
C ASP A 94 35.43 0.80 9.49
N GLN A 95 34.11 1.05 9.41
CA GLN A 95 33.31 1.57 10.52
C GLN A 95 32.62 0.48 11.36
N TYR A 96 32.19 -0.61 10.71
CA TYR A 96 31.43 -1.68 11.35
C TYR A 96 32.24 -2.98 11.40
N ALA A 97 32.17 -3.68 12.52
CA ALA A 97 32.64 -5.05 12.64
C ALA A 97 31.63 -6.00 12.00
N PHE A 98 32.09 -6.84 11.07
CA PHE A 98 31.28 -7.88 10.43
C PHE A 98 31.83 -9.27 10.75
N PRO A 99 30.97 -10.28 10.95
CA PRO A 99 31.40 -11.66 11.06
C PRO A 99 32.05 -12.12 9.75
N SER A 100 33.01 -13.05 9.84
CA SER A 100 33.79 -13.49 8.68
C SER A 100 32.92 -13.94 7.51
N ASN A 101 31.85 -14.70 7.77
CA ASN A 101 30.98 -15.29 6.75
C ASN A 101 29.80 -14.41 6.33
N GLU A 102 29.51 -13.34 7.08
CA GLU A 102 28.32 -12.47 6.92
C GLU A 102 28.76 -11.01 6.75
N SER A 103 29.82 -10.83 5.96
CA SER A 103 30.43 -9.53 5.67
C SER A 103 30.18 -9.08 4.23
N PRO A 104 30.18 -7.76 3.97
CA PRO A 104 30.17 -7.20 2.61
C PRO A 104 31.24 -7.79 1.68
N ALA A 105 32.39 -8.20 2.24
CA ALA A 105 33.49 -8.79 1.51
C ALA A 105 33.15 -10.17 0.90
N LEU A 106 32.23 -10.94 1.48
CA LEU A 106 31.84 -12.27 0.96
C LEU A 106 30.49 -12.29 0.25
N MET A 107 29.82 -11.14 0.13
CA MET A 107 28.58 -11.01 -0.63
C MET A 107 28.75 -11.41 -2.10
N SER A 108 27.69 -11.98 -2.69
CA SER A 108 27.67 -12.25 -4.13
C SER A 108 27.67 -10.94 -4.94
N LYS A 109 28.00 -11.05 -6.24
CA LYS A 109 27.92 -9.91 -7.17
C LYS A 109 26.53 -9.26 -7.19
N VAL A 110 25.46 -10.05 -7.04
CA VAL A 110 24.09 -9.55 -7.02
C VAL A 110 23.81 -8.80 -5.72
N GLY A 111 24.20 -9.37 -4.57
CA GLY A 111 24.01 -8.69 -3.29
C GLY A 111 24.80 -7.39 -3.21
N ARG A 112 26.07 -7.39 -3.66
CA ARG A 112 26.89 -6.16 -3.75
C ARG A 112 26.25 -5.13 -4.67
N PHE A 113 25.73 -5.55 -5.83
CA PHE A 113 24.98 -4.67 -6.73
C PHE A 113 23.75 -4.06 -6.05
N MET A 114 22.97 -4.86 -5.32
CA MET A 114 21.80 -4.37 -4.60
C MET A 114 22.22 -3.33 -3.56
N VAL A 115 23.18 -3.65 -2.68
CA VAL A 115 23.65 -2.74 -1.63
C VAL A 115 24.19 -1.44 -2.23
N ASN A 116 25.04 -1.54 -3.25
CA ASN A 116 25.58 -0.35 -3.93
C ASN A 116 24.47 0.51 -4.57
N THR A 117 23.45 -0.12 -5.15
CA THR A 117 22.30 0.60 -5.72
C THR A 117 21.52 1.35 -4.65
N SER A 118 21.28 0.73 -3.49
CA SER A 118 20.59 1.39 -2.38
C SER A 118 21.42 2.51 -1.76
N PHE A 119 22.74 2.34 -1.64
CA PHE A 119 23.65 3.42 -1.26
C PHE A 119 23.54 4.60 -2.21
N ALA A 120 23.60 4.35 -3.52
CA ALA A 120 23.45 5.40 -4.52
C ALA A 120 22.09 6.11 -4.40
N HIS A 121 21.02 5.38 -4.09
CA HIS A 121 19.68 5.94 -3.85
C HIS A 121 19.61 6.81 -2.59
N ILE A 122 20.31 6.43 -1.51
CA ILE A 122 20.39 7.20 -0.27
C ILE A 122 21.23 8.46 -0.46
N GLN A 123 22.42 8.33 -1.06
CA GLN A 123 23.40 9.40 -1.23
C GLN A 123 22.99 10.43 -2.29
N ALA A 124 22.34 10.01 -3.38
CA ALA A 124 21.89 10.94 -4.41
C ALA A 124 20.87 11.96 -3.88
N ARG A 125 20.19 11.67 -2.75
CA ARG A 125 19.18 12.52 -2.09
C ARG A 125 18.19 13.18 -3.07
N GLY A 126 17.96 12.53 -4.21
CA GLY A 126 17.53 13.19 -5.45
C GLY A 126 16.15 12.80 -5.94
N SER A 127 15.72 13.45 -7.04
CA SER A 127 14.38 13.39 -7.62
C SER A 127 13.95 12.06 -8.24
N HIS A 128 14.69 10.97 -8.02
CA HIS A 128 14.49 9.67 -8.69
C HIS A 128 14.09 8.55 -7.75
N THR A 129 14.06 8.78 -6.44
CA THR A 129 13.53 7.85 -5.44
C THR A 129 12.53 8.54 -4.52
N PHE A 130 11.65 7.76 -3.92
CA PHE A 130 10.83 8.17 -2.78
C PHE A 130 11.30 7.38 -1.56
N MET A 131 11.44 8.07 -0.44
CA MET A 131 11.70 7.51 0.88
C MET A 131 10.43 7.68 1.70
N LEU A 132 9.67 6.60 1.86
CA LEU A 132 8.34 6.64 2.45
C LEU A 132 8.37 5.97 3.82
N GLY A 133 7.96 6.69 4.85
CA GLY A 133 7.65 6.07 6.15
C GLY A 133 6.32 5.35 6.00
N THR A 134 6.24 4.10 6.46
CA THR A 134 4.98 3.35 6.36
C THR A 134 4.24 3.40 7.68
N THR A 135 4.79 2.74 8.70
CA THR A 135 4.04 2.35 9.89
C THR A 135 4.99 1.95 11.00
N VAL A 136 4.50 2.06 12.23
CA VAL A 136 5.14 1.51 13.43
C VAL A 136 4.27 0.36 13.93
N HIS A 137 4.87 -0.80 14.14
CA HIS A 137 4.16 -2.01 14.56
C HIS A 137 4.66 -2.52 15.90
N PRO A 138 3.77 -2.88 16.84
CA PRO A 138 4.19 -3.51 18.08
C PRO A 138 4.74 -4.94 17.83
N ILE A 139 5.80 -5.29 18.54
CA ILE A 139 6.42 -6.62 18.50
C ILE A 139 5.70 -7.51 19.52
N HIS A 140 4.85 -8.42 19.05
CA HIS A 140 3.97 -9.23 19.89
C HIS A 140 4.49 -10.63 20.22
N ASP A 141 5.32 -11.21 19.36
CA ASP A 141 5.81 -12.58 19.47
C ASP A 141 7.20 -12.73 18.85
N SER A 142 7.81 -13.90 19.04
CA SER A 142 9.11 -14.24 18.49
C SER A 142 9.13 -14.40 16.96
N VAL A 143 7.98 -14.38 16.29
CA VAL A 143 7.92 -14.43 14.82
C VAL A 143 8.28 -13.06 14.24
N ASN A 144 7.96 -11.99 14.98
CA ASN A 144 8.29 -10.62 14.62
C ASN A 144 9.68 -10.18 15.15
N ASP A 145 10.39 -11.06 15.86
CA ASP A 145 11.74 -10.80 16.33
C ASP A 145 12.75 -10.92 15.19
N ILE A 146 13.16 -9.77 14.66
CA ILE A 146 14.23 -9.71 13.67
C ILE A 146 15.61 -9.56 14.33
N CYS A 147 15.78 -9.41 15.63
CA CYS A 147 17.11 -9.16 16.22
C CYS A 147 18.05 -10.39 16.21
N GLY A 148 17.52 -11.60 16.04
CA GLY A 148 18.28 -12.85 16.15
C GLY A 148 19.48 -13.00 15.20
N GLN A 149 19.52 -12.26 14.09
CA GLN A 149 20.64 -12.32 13.14
C GLN A 149 21.94 -11.69 13.68
N LEU A 150 21.87 -10.93 14.78
CA LEU A 150 23.07 -10.39 15.45
C LEU A 150 23.85 -11.44 16.26
N VAL A 151 23.31 -12.65 16.46
CA VAL A 151 23.98 -13.74 17.20
C VAL A 151 25.12 -14.30 16.35
N GLN A 152 26.29 -13.68 16.46
CA GLN A 152 27.49 -13.98 15.69
C GLN A 152 28.76 -13.64 16.49
N THR A 153 29.91 -14.03 15.94
CA THR A 153 31.24 -13.61 16.44
C THR A 153 31.81 -12.51 15.54
N TYR A 154 32.12 -11.37 16.15
CA TYR A 154 32.58 -10.15 15.49
C TYR A 154 34.05 -9.89 15.79
N PRO A 155 34.92 -9.73 14.78
CA PRO A 155 36.31 -9.37 14.99
C PRO A 155 36.43 -7.90 15.41
N ILE A 156 37.24 -7.63 16.43
CA ILE A 156 37.57 -6.28 16.90
C ILE A 156 38.92 -5.88 16.30
N LYS A 157 38.89 -4.92 15.37
CA LYS A 157 40.08 -4.46 14.64
C LYS A 157 41.05 -3.66 15.51
N ASP A 158 40.51 -2.77 16.34
CA ASP A 158 41.28 -1.90 17.23
C ASP A 158 41.29 -2.47 18.66
N PRO A 159 42.45 -2.88 19.20
CA PRO A 159 42.54 -3.41 20.56
C PRO A 159 42.22 -2.39 21.65
N ASN A 160 42.27 -1.09 21.33
CA ASN A 160 41.96 -0.01 22.28
C ASN A 160 40.53 0.51 22.13
N ALA A 161 39.70 -0.12 21.28
CA ALA A 161 38.33 0.29 21.09
C ALA A 161 37.55 0.20 22.41
N THR A 162 36.85 1.28 22.76
CA THR A 162 35.88 1.29 23.87
C THR A 162 34.46 1.00 23.39
N THR A 163 34.20 1.21 22.11
CA THR A 163 32.90 0.98 21.46
C THR A 163 33.10 0.30 20.11
N VAL A 164 32.12 -0.50 19.70
CA VAL A 164 32.08 -1.15 18.40
C VAL A 164 30.70 -1.00 17.77
N GLN A 165 30.64 -0.71 16.47
CA GLN A 165 29.42 -0.82 15.69
C GLN A 165 29.39 -2.16 14.98
N LEU A 166 28.23 -2.82 14.95
CA LEU A 166 28.11 -4.17 14.42
C LEU A 166 27.36 -4.12 13.09
N GLY A 167 27.83 -4.93 12.15
CA GLY A 167 27.22 -5.08 10.85
C GLY A 167 27.01 -6.56 10.53
N ASN A 168 25.93 -6.88 9.84
CA ASN A 168 25.67 -8.23 9.37
C ASN A 168 25.05 -8.20 7.98
N VAL A 169 25.48 -9.11 7.09
CA VAL A 169 24.90 -9.25 5.78
C VAL A 169 24.54 -10.70 5.49
N LEU A 170 23.27 -10.91 5.12
CA LEU A 170 22.77 -12.18 4.63
C LEU A 170 22.32 -12.05 3.17
N ASP A 171 23.04 -12.76 2.29
CA ASP A 171 22.77 -12.82 0.86
C ASP A 171 22.24 -14.22 0.50
N SER A 172 20.91 -14.35 0.43
CA SER A 172 20.20 -15.61 0.27
C SER A 172 20.00 -15.99 -1.20
N VAL A 173 20.15 -17.29 -1.51
CA VAL A 173 19.69 -17.89 -2.76
C VAL A 173 18.27 -18.41 -2.58
N THR A 174 17.40 -18.08 -3.51
CA THR A 174 16.01 -18.54 -3.56
C THR A 174 15.78 -19.35 -4.81
N PHE A 175 15.13 -20.51 -4.67
CA PHE A 175 14.77 -21.36 -5.79
C PHE A 175 13.38 -20.98 -6.29
N ILE A 176 13.28 -20.60 -7.56
CA ILE A 176 12.07 -20.08 -8.20
C ILE A 176 11.64 -21.04 -9.31
N ARG A 177 10.34 -21.35 -9.40
CA ARG A 177 9.77 -22.16 -10.49
C ARG A 177 8.63 -21.41 -11.14
N GLY A 178 8.72 -21.21 -12.45
CA GLY A 178 7.72 -20.51 -13.24
C GLY A 178 7.81 -18.98 -13.17
N ASN A 179 6.87 -18.32 -13.84
CA ASN A 179 6.64 -16.88 -13.86
C ASN A 179 5.11 -16.62 -13.93
N ALA A 180 4.69 -15.36 -13.91
CA ALA A 180 3.28 -15.00 -13.92
C ALA A 180 2.48 -15.65 -15.08
N LEU A 181 3.08 -15.73 -16.27
CA LEU A 181 2.43 -16.35 -17.43
C LEU A 181 2.34 -17.87 -17.29
N THR A 182 3.39 -18.55 -16.81
CA THR A 182 3.31 -20.00 -16.60
C THR A 182 2.39 -20.36 -15.44
N HIS A 183 2.21 -19.48 -14.45
CA HIS A 183 1.20 -19.69 -13.41
C HIS A 183 -0.22 -19.56 -13.94
N TRP A 184 -0.43 -18.79 -15.00
CA TRP A 184 -1.74 -18.61 -15.63
C TRP A 184 -2.05 -19.69 -16.68
N PHE A 185 -1.06 -20.07 -17.47
CA PHE A 185 -1.24 -20.94 -18.65
C PHE A 185 -0.73 -22.38 -18.44
N SER A 186 -0.16 -22.69 -17.29
CA SER A 186 0.42 -24.01 -17.01
C SER A 186 0.09 -24.45 -15.57
N ASP A 187 0.48 -25.67 -15.24
CA ASP A 187 0.20 -26.32 -13.96
C ASP A 187 1.17 -25.91 -12.85
N THR A 188 2.06 -24.94 -13.08
CA THR A 188 3.08 -24.54 -12.09
C THR A 188 2.51 -24.17 -10.70
N ASN A 189 1.24 -23.75 -10.63
CA ASN A 189 0.53 -23.46 -9.39
C ASN A 189 -0.10 -24.71 -8.73
N SER A 190 -0.54 -25.70 -9.52
CA SER A 190 -1.18 -26.94 -9.04
C SER A 190 -0.21 -28.12 -8.90
N ALA A 191 0.96 -28.06 -9.54
CA ALA A 191 2.02 -29.06 -9.48
C ALA A 191 2.67 -29.08 -8.10
N ARG A 192 3.12 -30.27 -7.66
CA ARG A 192 3.75 -30.49 -6.35
C ARG A 192 4.82 -29.41 -6.05
N GLN A 193 4.62 -28.69 -4.96
CA GLN A 193 5.55 -27.67 -4.47
C GLN A 193 6.74 -28.32 -3.75
N ALA A 194 7.88 -27.62 -3.73
CA ALA A 194 9.03 -28.03 -2.95
C ALA A 194 8.70 -28.12 -1.44
N THR A 195 9.22 -29.13 -0.77
CA THR A 195 9.09 -29.28 0.69
C THR A 195 10.37 -28.85 1.41
N LYS A 196 10.24 -28.37 2.64
CA LYS A 196 11.37 -27.99 3.49
C LYS A 196 12.35 -29.17 3.62
N GLY A 197 13.65 -28.88 3.49
CA GLY A 197 14.71 -29.88 3.58
C GLY A 197 15.13 -30.52 2.25
N MET A 198 14.46 -30.21 1.14
CA MET A 198 14.93 -30.62 -0.18
C MET A 198 16.27 -29.94 -0.52
N ASN A 199 17.19 -30.71 -1.11
CA ASN A 199 18.47 -30.19 -1.58
C ASN A 199 18.38 -29.58 -2.99
N GLU A 200 19.44 -28.90 -3.43
CA GLU A 200 19.46 -28.23 -4.73
C GLU A 200 19.16 -29.16 -5.91
N THR A 201 19.68 -30.39 -5.91
CA THR A 201 19.48 -31.33 -7.02
C THR A 201 18.02 -31.77 -7.12
N GLN A 202 17.35 -31.99 -5.99
CA GLN A 202 15.92 -32.27 -5.94
C GLN A 202 15.10 -31.08 -6.44
N LEU A 203 15.44 -29.85 -6.03
CA LEU A 203 14.75 -28.64 -6.46
C LEU A 203 14.87 -28.44 -7.98
N ARG A 204 16.07 -28.63 -8.54
CA ARG A 204 16.30 -28.55 -9.99
C ARG A 204 15.55 -29.63 -10.75
N ALA A 205 15.48 -30.86 -10.23
CA ALA A 205 14.69 -31.92 -10.82
C ALA A 205 13.18 -31.60 -10.87
N MET A 206 12.70 -30.78 -9.92
CA MET A 206 11.32 -30.28 -9.89
C MET A 206 11.10 -29.01 -10.75
N GLY A 207 12.11 -28.56 -11.50
CA GLY A 207 12.04 -27.39 -12.38
C GLY A 207 12.31 -26.05 -11.69
N TYR A 208 12.80 -26.05 -10.44
CA TYR A 208 13.22 -24.81 -9.79
C TYR A 208 14.61 -24.37 -10.28
N THR A 209 14.77 -23.07 -10.46
CA THR A 209 16.03 -22.42 -10.81
C THR A 209 16.49 -21.52 -9.67
N PRO A 210 17.77 -21.57 -9.26
CA PRO A 210 18.25 -20.64 -8.25
C PRO A 210 18.34 -19.23 -8.81
N GLY A 211 17.90 -18.27 -8.03
CA GLY A 211 18.08 -16.85 -8.26
C GLY A 211 18.48 -16.16 -6.97
N ARG A 212 19.16 -15.03 -7.11
CA ARG A 212 19.39 -14.11 -6.00
C ARG A 212 18.51 -12.89 -6.23
N HIS A 213 17.64 -12.63 -5.28
CA HIS A 213 16.67 -11.54 -5.39
C HIS A 213 16.50 -10.76 -4.08
N SER A 214 17.24 -11.13 -3.02
CA SER A 214 17.20 -10.46 -1.73
C SER A 214 18.56 -10.41 -1.06
N THR A 215 18.78 -9.34 -0.31
CA THR A 215 19.95 -9.12 0.52
C THR A 215 19.52 -8.38 1.78
N ASP A 216 19.83 -8.93 2.95
CA ASP A 216 19.50 -8.35 4.26
C ASP A 216 20.77 -7.78 4.87
N LEU A 217 20.90 -6.45 4.90
CA LEU A 217 21.99 -5.72 5.56
C LEU A 217 21.46 -5.16 6.88
N ARG A 218 22.20 -5.39 7.96
CA ARG A 218 21.85 -4.89 9.29
C ARG A 218 23.02 -4.17 9.90
N LEU A 219 22.77 -3.00 10.47
CA LEU A 219 23.76 -2.12 11.06
C LEU A 219 23.25 -1.68 12.43
N THR A 220 24.13 -1.64 13.43
CA THR A 220 23.75 -1.23 14.78
C THR A 220 24.33 0.12 15.17
N THR A 221 23.72 0.76 16.17
CA THR A 221 24.40 1.83 16.92
C THR A 221 25.64 1.30 17.66
N PRO A 222 26.57 2.19 18.06
CA PRO A 222 27.73 1.79 18.84
C PRO A 222 27.34 1.06 20.13
N LEU A 223 28.00 -0.06 20.38
CA LEU A 223 27.92 -0.88 21.58
C LEU A 223 29.19 -0.68 22.41
N VAL A 224 29.05 -0.51 23.72
CA VAL A 224 30.20 -0.40 24.63
C VAL A 224 30.81 -1.78 24.86
N LEU A 225 32.12 -1.88 24.66
CA LEU A 225 32.87 -3.11 24.90
C LEU A 225 33.00 -3.34 26.42
N PRO A 226 32.65 -4.54 26.91
CA PRO A 226 32.75 -4.86 28.32
C PRO A 226 34.20 -5.26 28.68
N PRO A 227 34.54 -5.33 29.96
CA PRO A 227 35.79 -5.94 30.39
C PRO A 227 35.95 -7.37 29.82
N PRO A 228 37.18 -7.80 29.45
CA PRO A 228 37.42 -9.12 28.90
C PRO A 228 36.86 -10.25 29.77
N GLY A 229 36.19 -11.22 29.14
CA GLY A 229 35.61 -12.40 29.79
C GLY A 229 34.32 -12.14 30.59
N GLN A 230 33.86 -10.89 30.69
CA GLN A 230 32.61 -10.57 31.39
C GLN A 230 31.41 -10.65 30.46
N VAL A 231 30.41 -11.44 30.84
CA VAL A 231 29.09 -11.47 30.19
C VAL A 231 28.34 -10.21 30.57
N THR A 232 27.91 -9.45 29.57
CA THR A 232 27.17 -8.20 29.77
C THR A 232 25.92 -8.19 28.90
N THR A 233 24.85 -7.57 29.41
CA THR A 233 23.62 -7.34 28.66
C THR A 233 23.52 -5.86 28.30
N GLY A 234 23.15 -5.56 27.07
CA GLY A 234 22.98 -4.20 26.58
C GLY A 234 21.84 -4.10 25.57
N SER A 235 21.36 -2.88 25.34
CA SER A 235 20.38 -2.58 24.30
C SER A 235 21.05 -1.84 23.14
N VAL A 236 20.77 -2.26 21.91
CA VAL A 236 21.25 -1.58 20.70
C VAL A 236 20.08 -1.30 19.76
N PHE A 237 20.17 -0.18 19.04
CA PHE A 237 19.30 0.04 17.90
C PHE A 237 19.87 -0.70 16.70
N MET A 238 19.05 -1.52 16.06
CA MET A 238 19.39 -2.27 14.86
C MET A 238 18.58 -1.72 13.69
N TYR A 239 19.29 -1.18 12.71
CA TYR A 239 18.73 -0.74 11.44
C TYR A 239 18.83 -1.88 10.44
N ARG A 240 17.72 -2.17 9.77
CA ARG A 240 17.61 -3.18 8.74
C ARG A 240 17.40 -2.51 7.39
N TYR A 241 18.20 -2.93 6.42
CA TYR A 241 18.07 -2.60 5.01
C TYR A 241 17.85 -3.91 4.28
N PHE A 242 16.59 -4.22 4.00
CA PHE A 242 16.22 -5.43 3.28
C PHE A 242 15.96 -5.10 1.82
N LEU A 243 16.94 -5.41 0.98
CA LEU A 243 16.91 -5.14 -0.44
C LEU A 243 16.23 -6.30 -1.15
N LYS A 244 15.19 -6.03 -1.93
CA LYS A 244 14.45 -7.06 -2.67
C LYS A 244 14.18 -6.62 -4.10
N ALA A 245 14.38 -7.52 -5.05
CA ALA A 245 14.12 -7.29 -6.47
C ALA A 245 13.31 -8.45 -7.06
N PHE A 246 12.69 -8.23 -8.22
CA PHE A 246 11.97 -9.30 -8.93
C PHE A 246 12.89 -10.22 -9.76
N CYS A 247 14.09 -9.74 -10.09
CA CYS A 247 15.07 -10.48 -10.86
C CYS A 247 16.48 -10.27 -10.33
N SER A 248 17.39 -11.19 -10.65
CA SER A 248 18.81 -11.03 -10.37
C SER A 248 19.38 -9.90 -11.23
N GLY A 249 19.87 -8.84 -10.59
CA GLY A 249 20.38 -7.63 -11.25
C GLY A 249 19.33 -6.57 -11.56
N CYS A 250 18.05 -6.78 -11.19
CA CYS A 250 17.06 -5.73 -11.21
C CYS A 250 17.34 -4.70 -10.10
N VAL A 251 17.01 -3.43 -10.33
CA VAL A 251 17.06 -2.40 -9.28
C VAL A 251 16.15 -2.84 -8.11
N PRO A 252 16.70 -2.95 -6.89
CA PRO A 252 15.92 -3.37 -5.74
C PRO A 252 14.99 -2.27 -5.24
N ILE A 253 13.91 -2.70 -4.59
CA ILE A 253 13.18 -1.92 -3.59
C ILE A 253 13.86 -2.22 -2.25
N THR A 254 14.06 -1.19 -1.42
CA THR A 254 14.70 -1.37 -0.10
C THR A 254 13.67 -1.14 0.98
N GLU A 255 13.36 -2.18 1.75
CA GLU A 255 12.64 -2.06 3.00
C GLU A 255 13.62 -1.58 4.08
N LEU A 256 13.21 -0.58 4.83
CA LEU A 256 13.93 0.01 5.95
C LEU A 256 13.24 -0.44 7.23
N GLY A 257 14.01 -0.85 8.22
CA GLY A 257 13.50 -1.25 9.52
C GLY A 257 14.35 -0.68 10.64
N LEU A 258 13.74 -0.42 11.79
CA LEU A 258 14.44 -0.07 13.04
C LEU A 258 13.81 -0.80 14.22
N ASP A 259 14.65 -1.56 14.92
CA ASP A 259 14.30 -2.27 16.15
C ASP A 259 15.26 -1.94 17.28
N THR A 260 14.77 -2.07 18.51
CA THR A 260 15.62 -2.10 19.71
C THR A 260 15.85 -3.55 20.12
N CYS A 261 17.10 -4.00 20.01
CA CYS A 261 17.52 -5.35 20.34
C CYS A 261 18.20 -5.37 21.71
N VAL A 262 17.79 -6.30 22.57
CA VAL A 262 18.51 -6.65 23.80
C VAL A 262 19.46 -7.78 23.46
N ILE A 263 20.74 -7.54 23.70
CA ILE A 263 21.83 -8.45 23.37
C ILE A 263 22.60 -8.84 24.63
N GLU A 264 23.03 -10.09 24.69
CA GLU A 264 23.97 -10.61 25.66
C GLU A 264 25.28 -10.93 24.94
N TYR A 265 26.38 -10.42 25.45
CA TYR A 265 27.64 -10.46 24.74
C TYR A 265 28.84 -10.52 25.68
N THR A 266 29.94 -11.07 25.17
CA THR A 266 31.21 -11.24 25.86
C THR A 266 32.35 -10.79 24.96
N TYR A 267 33.35 -10.12 25.54
CA TYR A 267 34.56 -9.76 24.82
C TYR A 267 35.69 -10.72 25.15
N ASN A 268 36.30 -11.31 24.12
CA ASN A 268 37.47 -12.18 24.24
C ASN A 268 38.71 -11.44 23.74
N GLU A 269 39.58 -11.04 24.66
CA GLU A 269 40.82 -10.32 24.36
C GLU A 269 41.82 -11.15 23.56
N ASN A 270 41.95 -12.45 23.88
CA ASN A 270 42.90 -13.35 23.20
C ASN A 270 42.53 -13.56 21.73
N ALA A 271 41.25 -13.74 21.45
CA ALA A 271 40.72 -13.90 20.10
C ALA A 271 40.48 -12.55 19.39
N LYS A 272 40.56 -11.44 20.12
CA LYS A 272 40.18 -10.09 19.67
C LYS A 272 38.79 -10.09 19.03
N SER A 273 37.83 -10.73 19.70
CA SER A 273 36.49 -10.91 19.16
C SER A 273 35.42 -10.63 20.21
N LEU A 274 34.32 -10.03 19.76
CA LEU A 274 33.09 -9.91 20.52
C LEU A 274 32.15 -11.05 20.11
N GLU A 275 31.69 -11.82 21.08
CA GLU A 275 30.71 -12.89 20.85
C GLU A 275 29.35 -12.44 21.38
N ILE A 276 28.33 -12.49 20.52
CA ILE A 276 26.94 -12.27 20.92
C ILE A 276 26.29 -13.63 21.11
N THR A 277 25.91 -13.95 22.34
CA THR A 277 25.30 -15.25 22.69
C THR A 277 23.79 -15.23 22.49
N THR A 278 23.14 -14.12 22.82
CA THR A 278 21.70 -13.94 22.61
C THR A 278 21.41 -12.54 22.05
N SER A 279 20.41 -12.45 21.18
CA SER A 279 19.90 -11.19 20.64
C SER A 279 18.42 -11.34 20.38
N LYS A 280 17.60 -10.48 21.01
CA LYS A 280 16.14 -10.53 20.90
C LYS A 280 15.54 -9.13 20.89
N ALA A 281 14.49 -8.94 20.12
CA ALA A 281 13.70 -7.72 20.17
C ALA A 281 12.98 -7.59 21.52
N ILE A 282 12.76 -6.34 21.97
CA ILE A 282 11.97 -6.07 23.17
C ILE A 282 10.49 -6.36 22.88
N MET A 283 9.93 -7.34 23.59
CA MET A 283 8.50 -7.68 23.52
C MET A 283 7.65 -6.49 23.97
N GLY A 284 6.63 -6.13 23.18
CA GLY A 284 5.85 -4.92 23.38
C GLY A 284 6.56 -3.63 22.93
N GLY A 285 7.80 -3.74 22.45
CA GLY A 285 8.50 -2.67 21.74
C GLY A 285 7.90 -2.39 20.37
N SER A 286 8.52 -1.45 19.65
CA SER A 286 8.05 -0.99 18.34
C SER A 286 9.06 -1.36 17.24
N HIS A 287 8.52 -1.87 16.14
CA HIS A 287 9.19 -2.09 14.86
C HIS A 287 8.80 -0.98 13.91
N GLU A 288 9.74 -0.10 13.57
CA GLU A 288 9.49 1.00 12.63
C GLU A 288 9.85 0.58 11.21
N LEU A 289 8.98 0.89 10.25
CA LEU A 289 9.16 0.52 8.85
C LEU A 289 9.16 1.73 7.90
N GLY A 290 10.00 1.61 6.89
CA GLY A 290 10.04 2.52 5.75
C GLY A 290 10.39 1.78 4.47
N ILE A 291 10.34 2.49 3.36
CA ILE A 291 10.65 1.91 2.06
C ILE A 291 11.31 2.94 1.14
N ILE A 292 12.33 2.50 0.40
CA ILE A 292 12.93 3.23 -0.70
C ILE A 292 12.47 2.59 -2.00
N ILE A 293 11.80 3.39 -2.83
CA ILE A 293 11.33 2.99 -4.15
C ILE A 293 11.78 3.98 -5.21
N GLN A 294 11.93 3.53 -6.45
CA GLN A 294 12.19 4.44 -7.57
C GLN A 294 10.93 5.20 -7.99
N ARG A 295 11.09 6.47 -8.35
CA ARG A 295 10.07 7.27 -9.04
C ARG A 295 9.93 6.75 -10.46
N ARG A 296 9.05 5.76 -10.66
CA ARG A 296 8.70 5.26 -11.99
C ARG A 296 7.62 6.13 -12.62
N GLY A 297 7.56 6.12 -13.96
CA GLY A 297 6.51 6.82 -14.70
C GLY A 297 5.09 6.32 -14.40
N GLY A 298 4.95 5.10 -13.87
CA GLY A 298 3.66 4.52 -13.47
C GLY A 298 2.92 5.35 -12.42
N PRO A 299 3.48 5.61 -11.22
CA PRO A 299 2.91 6.53 -10.23
C PRO A 299 2.59 7.93 -10.78
N ILE A 300 3.43 8.46 -11.67
CA ILE A 300 3.20 9.75 -12.33
C ILE A 300 1.99 9.68 -13.28
N ALA A 301 1.91 8.63 -14.10
CA ALA A 301 0.77 8.39 -14.98
C ALA A 301 -0.52 8.17 -14.17
N ALA A 302 -0.45 7.46 -13.04
CA ALA A 302 -1.57 7.28 -12.14
C ALA A 302 -2.08 8.62 -11.59
N LEU A 303 -1.18 9.56 -11.25
CA LEU A 303 -1.57 10.92 -10.86
C LEU A 303 -2.30 11.66 -11.99
N TYR A 304 -1.81 11.57 -13.24
CA TYR A 304 -2.48 12.19 -14.39
C TYR A 304 -3.83 11.56 -14.70
N VAL A 305 -3.95 10.23 -14.59
CA VAL A 305 -5.22 9.51 -14.73
C VAL A 305 -6.20 9.96 -13.64
N ARG A 306 -5.78 9.99 -12.37
CA ARG A 306 -6.59 10.48 -11.25
C ARG A 306 -7.06 11.92 -11.47
N PHE A 307 -6.17 12.82 -11.89
CA PHE A 307 -6.52 14.21 -12.19
C PHE A 307 -7.53 14.31 -13.34
N SER A 308 -7.31 13.55 -14.42
CA SER A 308 -8.23 13.52 -15.57
C SER A 308 -9.60 12.95 -15.18
N THR A 309 -9.63 11.91 -14.33
CA THR A 309 -10.86 11.36 -13.77
C THR A 309 -11.61 12.39 -12.91
N LEU A 310 -10.91 13.20 -12.12
CA LEU A 310 -11.54 14.28 -11.35
C LEU A 310 -12.15 15.36 -12.24
N LEU A 311 -11.44 15.77 -13.31
CA LEU A 311 -12.00 16.73 -14.28
C LEU A 311 -13.23 16.17 -14.98
N LEU A 312 -13.19 14.88 -15.38
CA LEU A 312 -14.32 14.20 -15.99
C LEU A 312 -15.49 14.09 -15.00
N LEU A 313 -15.22 13.83 -13.73
CA LEU A 313 -16.21 13.80 -12.65
C LEU A 313 -16.89 15.15 -12.46
N PHE A 314 -16.14 16.26 -12.43
CA PHE A 314 -16.70 17.61 -12.42
C PHE A 314 -17.55 17.88 -13.67
N GLY A 315 -17.08 17.44 -14.84
CA GLY A 315 -17.81 17.57 -16.11
C GLY A 315 -19.14 16.80 -16.10
N VAL A 316 -19.12 15.54 -15.70
CA VAL A 316 -20.31 14.67 -15.61
C VAL A 316 -21.28 15.17 -14.55
N TYR A 317 -20.80 15.59 -13.38
CA TYR A 317 -21.64 16.18 -12.34
C TYR A 317 -22.28 17.49 -12.81
N ALA A 318 -21.50 18.39 -13.42
CA ALA A 318 -22.03 19.65 -13.96
C ALA A 318 -23.03 19.43 -15.11
N ALA A 319 -22.83 18.37 -15.91
CA ALA A 319 -23.76 17.96 -16.96
C ALA A 319 -25.01 17.29 -16.37
N SER A 320 -24.91 16.49 -15.31
CA SER A 320 -26.05 15.82 -14.68
C SER A 320 -26.99 16.80 -13.97
N GLN A 321 -26.48 17.94 -13.48
CA GLN A 321 -27.33 19.04 -12.99
C GLN A 321 -28.17 19.72 -14.08
N LYS A 322 -28.00 19.33 -15.35
CA LYS A 322 -28.77 19.85 -16.49
C LYS A 322 -29.57 18.71 -17.12
N THR A 323 -30.89 18.84 -17.16
CA THR A 323 -31.76 17.91 -17.91
C THR A 323 -31.84 18.31 -19.36
N VAL A 324 -31.64 17.35 -20.27
CA VAL A 324 -32.08 17.46 -21.67
C VAL A 324 -33.53 16.97 -21.70
N GLN A 325 -34.48 17.88 -21.93
CA GLN A 325 -35.84 17.46 -22.26
C GLN A 325 -35.88 17.07 -23.75
N TRP A 326 -36.38 15.88 -24.05
CA TRP A 326 -36.91 15.61 -25.39
C TRP A 326 -38.14 16.50 -25.56
N MET A 327 -38.08 17.42 -26.51
CA MET A 327 -39.14 18.41 -26.74
C MET A 327 -40.48 17.71 -27.05
N ASP A 328 -41.54 18.06 -26.33
CA ASP A 328 -42.91 17.76 -26.75
C ASP A 328 -43.21 18.40 -28.11
N PHE A 329 -44.04 17.71 -28.91
CA PHE A 329 -44.39 17.89 -30.33
C PHE A 329 -44.90 19.29 -30.76
N THR A 330 -44.16 20.34 -30.46
CA THR A 330 -44.40 21.68 -30.96
C THR A 330 -43.73 21.86 -32.32
N GLN A 331 -44.41 22.51 -33.26
CA GLN A 331 -43.89 22.74 -34.60
C GLN A 331 -42.62 23.61 -34.52
N GLN A 332 -41.47 23.02 -34.87
CA GLN A 332 -40.17 23.69 -34.92
C GLN A 332 -39.72 23.91 -36.36
N THR A 333 -39.04 25.02 -36.61
CA THR A 333 -38.42 25.27 -37.91
C THR A 333 -37.15 24.42 -38.08
N LEU A 334 -36.85 24.04 -39.32
CA LEU A 334 -35.71 23.20 -39.69
C LEU A 334 -34.34 23.67 -39.14
N PRO A 335 -34.00 24.98 -39.16
CA PRO A 335 -32.76 25.46 -38.55
C PRO A 335 -32.76 25.35 -37.01
N GLN A 336 -33.90 25.51 -36.34
CA GLN A 336 -33.99 25.29 -34.89
C GLN A 336 -33.79 23.82 -34.53
N ARG A 337 -34.24 22.89 -35.39
CA ARG A 337 -33.99 21.45 -35.21
C ARG A 337 -32.50 21.11 -35.34
N LEU A 338 -31.82 21.66 -36.35
CA LEU A 338 -30.38 21.44 -36.55
C LEU A 338 -29.55 22.00 -35.39
N LEU A 339 -29.85 23.23 -34.95
CA LEU A 339 -29.14 23.85 -33.82
C LEU A 339 -29.35 23.03 -32.54
N ARG A 340 -30.56 22.52 -32.30
CA ARG A 340 -30.89 21.75 -31.10
C ARG A 340 -30.41 20.30 -31.13
N LEU A 341 -30.11 19.75 -32.32
CA LEU A 341 -29.43 18.46 -32.46
C LEU A 341 -28.01 18.52 -31.89
N ILE A 342 -27.33 19.66 -32.08
CA ILE A 342 -25.94 19.89 -31.67
C ILE A 342 -25.89 20.52 -30.27
N ALA A 343 -26.86 21.37 -29.92
CA ALA A 343 -26.93 22.09 -28.66
C ALA A 343 -28.39 22.16 -28.15
N PRO A 344 -28.93 21.10 -27.52
CA PRO A 344 -30.28 21.11 -27.01
C PRO A 344 -30.46 22.15 -25.89
N PRO A 345 -31.67 22.71 -25.73
CA PRO A 345 -31.93 23.68 -24.67
C PRO A 345 -31.76 23.01 -23.30
N LEU A 346 -30.82 23.54 -22.52
CA LEU A 346 -30.49 23.04 -21.19
C LEU A 346 -31.41 23.70 -20.17
N TYR A 347 -32.33 22.94 -19.58
CA TYR A 347 -33.17 23.43 -18.48
C TYR A 347 -32.57 23.01 -17.13
N ARG A 348 -32.62 23.92 -16.14
CA ARG A 348 -32.17 23.68 -14.76
C ARG A 348 -33.23 22.91 -13.96
N GLN A 349 -33.63 21.72 -14.41
CA GLN A 349 -34.31 20.78 -13.53
C GLN A 349 -33.25 19.82 -12.97
N PRO A 350 -33.18 19.62 -11.65
CA PRO A 350 -32.17 18.75 -11.06
C PRO A 350 -32.43 17.30 -11.47
N CYS A 351 -31.54 16.71 -12.28
CA CYS A 351 -31.55 15.27 -12.53
C CYS A 351 -30.79 14.57 -11.40
N THR A 352 -31.47 13.74 -10.62
CA THR A 352 -30.86 12.94 -9.53
C THR A 352 -30.45 11.55 -10.01
N ALA A 353 -30.26 11.35 -11.32
CA ALA A 353 -29.97 10.04 -11.89
C ALA A 353 -28.54 9.54 -11.57
N ILE A 354 -27.58 10.46 -11.42
CA ILE A 354 -26.19 10.17 -11.04
C ILE A 354 -25.75 11.22 -10.02
N GLY A 355 -25.55 10.80 -8.77
CA GLY A 355 -25.03 11.61 -7.68
C GLY A 355 -23.53 11.39 -7.45
N LEU A 356 -22.91 12.28 -6.66
CA LEU A 356 -21.53 12.12 -6.20
C LEU A 356 -21.32 10.80 -5.41
N SER A 357 -22.37 10.30 -4.75
CA SER A 357 -22.36 9.02 -4.04
C SER A 357 -22.21 7.79 -4.95
N ASP A 358 -22.51 7.94 -6.24
CA ASP A 358 -22.52 6.83 -7.18
C ASP A 358 -21.16 6.64 -7.86
N ILE A 359 -20.17 7.44 -7.46
CA ILE A 359 -18.83 7.46 -8.04
C ILE A 359 -17.89 6.65 -7.15
N CYS A 360 -17.50 5.48 -7.65
CA CYS A 360 -16.46 4.65 -7.05
C CYS A 360 -15.08 5.15 -7.50
N PHE A 361 -14.45 6.01 -6.69
CA PHE A 361 -13.05 6.35 -6.84
C PHE A 361 -12.21 5.36 -6.03
N ASN A 362 -11.32 4.63 -6.71
CA ASN A 362 -10.43 3.64 -6.08
C ASN A 362 -11.17 2.47 -5.40
N SER A 363 -11.97 1.71 -6.17
CA SER A 363 -12.58 0.47 -5.69
C SER A 363 -11.55 -0.67 -5.78
N ASP A 364 -11.12 -1.20 -4.64
CA ASP A 364 -10.23 -2.37 -4.52
C ASP A 364 -10.82 -3.67 -5.15
N ILE A 365 -12.08 -3.66 -5.62
CA ILE A 365 -12.70 -4.79 -6.34
C ILE A 365 -12.09 -5.03 -7.74
N PHE A 366 -11.39 -4.04 -8.31
CA PHE A 366 -10.84 -4.11 -9.67
C PHE A 366 -9.31 -3.90 -9.74
N VAL A 367 -8.58 -4.25 -8.67
CA VAL A 367 -7.11 -4.33 -8.71
C VAL A 367 -6.67 -5.63 -9.39
#